data_AF-A0A2N5NIK0-F1
#
_entry.id   AF-A0A2N5NIK0-F1
#
_cell.length_a   1.000
_cell.length_b   1.000
_cell.length_c   1.000
_cell.angle_alpha   90.00
_cell.angle_beta   90.00
_cell.angle_gamma   90.00
#
_symmetry.space_group_name_H-M   'P 1'
#
loop_
_entity.id
_entity.type
_entity.pdbx_description
1 polymer ?
#
loop_
_entity_poly.entity_id
_entity_poly.type
_entity_poly.pdbx_seq_one_letter_code
_entity_poly.pdbx_strand_id
1 'polypeptide(L)'
;MEVRTAASPKDVKHYTTDRLREEFLIQDLFQADKINLVYSHIDRIITGAAVPVNERLVLTAGDELRAEYFLQRRELGIINIGGDGIITIDGRVYEVNARDGMYVGRGAKDISFESKDASCPAKFYMNSAPAHVSYPTVHIKLEGEAEEGVVIVKDENKVELGTLEDSNHRIINKYIVTGQVESCQLAMGLTKLLPGSVWNTMPSHTHDRRMEVYLYFDMDDDSFVMHYMGEPQETRHIIMHNEEAVISPSWSIHSGCGSKAYTFIWGMCGENQDYGDMDTIANKDLR
;
A
#
# COMPACT_ATOMS: atom_id res chain seq x y z
N MET A 1 -13.34 -7.64 10.69
CA MET A 1 -12.52 -6.70 9.91
C MET A 1 -12.93 -5.29 10.33
N GLU A 2 -12.03 -4.33 10.46
CA GLU A 2 -12.47 -2.95 10.68
C GLU A 2 -13.05 -2.40 9.37
N VAL A 3 -14.16 -1.65 9.42
CA VAL A 3 -14.82 -1.11 8.22
C VAL A 3 -14.78 0.42 8.26
N ARG A 4 -14.26 1.03 7.19
CA ARG A 4 -14.24 2.48 6.96
C ARG A 4 -15.21 2.83 5.84
N THR A 5 -16.08 3.81 6.08
CA THR A 5 -17.06 4.26 5.10
C THR A 5 -16.46 5.28 4.12
N ALA A 6 -17.11 5.48 2.97
CA ALA A 6 -16.75 6.58 2.08
C ALA A 6 -17.12 7.92 2.72
N ALA A 7 -16.34 8.97 2.42
CA ALA A 7 -16.56 10.31 2.94
C ALA A 7 -16.65 11.34 1.79
N SER A 8 -17.53 12.34 1.95
CA SER A 8 -17.65 13.45 0.99
C SER A 8 -16.68 14.58 1.35
N PRO A 9 -16.07 15.25 0.36
CA PRO A 9 -15.25 16.45 0.64
C PRO A 9 -16.06 17.55 1.34
N LYS A 10 -17.38 17.61 1.10
CA LYS A 10 -18.29 18.56 1.76
C LYS A 10 -18.36 18.39 3.27
N ASP A 11 -18.22 17.16 3.74
CA ASP A 11 -18.27 16.82 5.16
C ASP A 11 -16.87 16.89 5.77
N VAL A 12 -15.86 16.32 5.09
CA VAL A 12 -14.49 16.20 5.61
C VAL A 12 -13.84 17.54 5.93
N LYS A 13 -14.16 18.60 5.18
CA LYS A 13 -13.64 19.94 5.50
C LYS A 13 -14.04 20.46 6.89
N HIS A 14 -15.06 19.87 7.53
CA HIS A 14 -15.48 20.22 8.88
C HIS A 14 -14.96 19.26 9.96
N TYR A 15 -14.19 18.24 9.58
CA TYR A 15 -13.71 17.23 10.52
C TYR A 15 -12.64 17.81 11.44
N THR A 16 -12.71 17.42 12.71
CA THR A 16 -11.65 17.64 13.69
C THR A 16 -10.47 16.71 13.41
N THR A 17 -9.33 16.95 14.06
CA THR A 17 -8.18 16.05 14.00
C THR A 17 -8.55 14.61 14.34
N ASP A 18 -9.31 14.39 15.42
CA ASP A 18 -9.72 13.05 15.84
C ASP A 18 -10.61 12.38 14.79
N ARG A 19 -11.53 13.14 14.18
CA ARG A 19 -12.42 12.61 13.16
C ARG A 19 -11.69 12.25 11.87
N LEU A 20 -10.70 13.04 11.45
CA LEU A 20 -9.84 12.69 10.30
C LEU A 20 -9.09 11.38 10.56
N ARG A 21 -8.54 11.21 11.77
CA ARG A 21 -7.82 9.99 12.16
C ARG A 21 -8.75 8.78 12.20
N GLU A 22 -9.92 8.93 12.82
CA GLU A 22 -10.94 7.87 12.90
C GLU A 22 -11.41 7.38 11.53
N GLU A 23 -11.37 8.23 10.50
CA GLU A 23 -11.89 7.89 9.17
C GLU A 23 -10.80 7.38 8.24
N PHE A 24 -9.63 8.01 8.22
CA PHE A 24 -8.61 7.78 7.19
C PHE A 24 -7.34 7.13 7.70
N LEU A 25 -6.97 7.33 8.97
CA LEU A 25 -5.76 6.74 9.55
C LEU A 25 -6.01 5.29 10.00
N ILE A 26 -5.09 4.42 9.61
CA ILE A 26 -5.02 3.02 10.01
C ILE A 26 -3.80 2.86 10.90
N GLN A 27 -4.05 2.57 12.18
CA GLN A 27 -3.03 2.33 13.20
C GLN A 27 -3.00 0.85 13.58
N ASP A 28 -1.98 0.44 14.34
CA ASP A 28 -1.86 -0.93 14.89
C ASP A 28 -1.90 -2.04 13.84
N LEU A 29 -1.49 -1.76 12.60
CA LEU A 29 -1.59 -2.69 11.48
C LEU A 29 -0.65 -3.90 11.67
N PHE A 30 0.55 -3.68 12.23
CA PHE A 30 1.62 -4.69 12.34
C PHE A 30 1.74 -5.31 13.73
N GLN A 31 0.65 -5.91 14.23
CA GLN A 31 0.67 -6.61 15.52
C GLN A 31 1.19 -8.05 15.36
N ALA A 32 2.09 -8.46 16.25
CA ALA A 32 2.64 -9.82 16.30
C ALA A 32 1.54 -10.89 16.37
N ASP A 33 1.73 -11.97 15.62
CA ASP A 33 0.86 -13.14 15.51
C ASP A 33 -0.59 -12.78 15.12
N LYS A 34 -0.76 -11.73 14.31
CA LYS A 34 -2.08 -11.31 13.82
C LYS A 34 -2.07 -10.97 12.34
N ILE A 35 -3.25 -11.15 11.74
CA ILE A 35 -3.63 -10.53 10.48
C ILE A 35 -4.64 -9.43 10.80
N ASN A 36 -4.22 -8.17 10.63
CA ASN A 36 -5.10 -7.02 10.79
C ASN A 36 -5.56 -6.55 9.41
N LEU A 37 -6.86 -6.34 9.24
CA LEU A 37 -7.49 -5.99 7.97
C LEU A 37 -8.49 -4.84 8.18
N VAL A 38 -8.42 -3.84 7.30
CA VAL A 38 -9.33 -2.70 7.21
C VAL A 38 -9.99 -2.70 5.84
N TYR A 39 -11.32 -2.76 5.81
CA TYR A 39 -12.14 -2.66 4.60
C TYR A 39 -12.55 -1.20 4.40
N SER A 40 -12.11 -0.57 3.32
CA SER A 40 -12.62 0.74 2.91
C SER A 40 -13.76 0.57 1.91
N HIS A 41 -14.87 1.28 2.09
CA HIS A 41 -15.92 1.36 1.06
C HIS A 41 -15.49 2.13 -0.20
N ILE A 42 -14.37 2.85 -0.16
CA ILE A 42 -13.76 3.49 -1.33
C ILE A 42 -13.10 2.41 -2.17
N ASP A 43 -13.65 2.15 -3.36
CA ASP A 43 -13.30 1.03 -4.27
C ASP A 43 -13.28 -0.37 -3.65
N ARG A 44 -13.81 -0.51 -2.43
CA ARG A 44 -13.85 -1.78 -1.68
C ARG A 44 -12.46 -2.37 -1.45
N ILE A 45 -11.42 -1.53 -1.42
CA ILE A 45 -10.06 -1.96 -1.11
C ILE A 45 -10.00 -2.46 0.33
N ILE A 46 -9.25 -3.54 0.54
CA ILE A 46 -8.87 -4.02 1.86
C ILE A 46 -7.38 -3.78 2.02
N THR A 47 -7.01 -3.08 3.09
CA THR A 47 -5.64 -2.84 3.50
C THR A 47 -5.34 -3.65 4.75
N GLY A 48 -4.16 -4.25 4.83
CA GLY A 48 -3.85 -5.15 5.92
C GLY A 48 -2.36 -5.35 6.15
N ALA A 49 -2.05 -6.05 7.23
CA ALA A 49 -0.76 -6.70 7.39
C ALA A 49 -0.89 -8.04 8.13
N ALA A 50 0.03 -8.96 7.83
CA ALA A 50 0.24 -10.18 8.58
C ALA A 50 1.66 -10.18 9.16
N VAL A 51 1.78 -10.39 10.48
CA VAL A 51 3.08 -10.43 11.17
C VAL A 51 3.21 -11.74 11.93
N PRO A 52 3.55 -12.85 11.26
CA PRO A 52 3.76 -14.13 11.91
C PRO A 52 5.05 -14.08 12.74
N VAL A 53 4.99 -14.40 14.03
CA VAL A 53 6.19 -14.45 14.91
C VAL A 53 6.39 -15.87 15.42
N ASN A 54 5.39 -16.39 16.13
CA ASN A 54 5.44 -17.71 16.76
C ASN A 54 4.53 -18.73 16.08
N GLU A 55 3.57 -18.27 15.27
CA GLU A 55 2.61 -19.14 14.61
C GLU A 55 2.38 -18.80 13.14
N ARG A 56 1.93 -19.82 12.41
CA ARG A 56 1.48 -19.69 11.02
C ARG A 56 0.14 -18.98 11.00
N LEU A 57 0.07 -17.87 10.27
CA LEU A 57 -1.16 -17.08 10.14
C LEU A 57 -1.88 -17.46 8.84
N VAL A 58 -3.17 -17.77 8.91
CA VAL A 58 -3.99 -18.16 7.75
C VAL A 58 -4.93 -17.02 7.39
N LEU A 59 -4.94 -16.63 6.11
CA LEU A 59 -5.83 -15.58 5.60
C LEU A 59 -7.23 -16.16 5.34
N THR A 60 -8.15 -15.85 6.24
CA THR A 60 -9.55 -16.30 6.12
C THR A 60 -10.44 -15.22 5.49
N ALA A 61 -11.52 -15.63 4.84
CA ALA A 61 -12.59 -14.69 4.52
C ALA A 61 -13.25 -14.21 5.82
N GLY A 62 -13.27 -12.89 6.05
CA GLY A 62 -14.11 -12.30 7.09
C GLY A 62 -15.59 -12.30 6.70
N ASP A 63 -16.49 -12.17 7.67
CA ASP A 63 -17.94 -12.14 7.46
C ASP A 63 -18.38 -11.02 6.50
N GLU A 64 -17.61 -9.91 6.48
CA GLU A 64 -17.87 -8.73 5.66
C GLU A 64 -17.76 -9.03 4.14
N LEU A 65 -17.00 -10.07 3.77
CA LEU A 65 -16.83 -10.46 2.37
C LEU A 65 -17.96 -11.31 1.82
N ARG A 66 -18.69 -12.02 2.69
CA ARG A 66 -19.70 -13.03 2.29
C ARG A 66 -19.19 -13.97 1.20
N ALA A 67 -17.95 -14.44 1.37
CA ALA A 67 -17.23 -15.30 0.44
C ALA A 67 -16.78 -16.58 1.15
N GLU A 68 -16.61 -17.67 0.40
CA GLU A 68 -16.13 -18.94 0.95
C GLU A 68 -14.65 -18.89 1.37
N TYR A 69 -13.86 -18.07 0.68
CA TYR A 69 -12.43 -17.84 0.92
C TYR A 69 -12.04 -16.45 0.43
N PHE A 70 -10.93 -15.91 0.95
CA PHE A 70 -10.62 -14.48 0.85
C PHE A 70 -10.54 -13.97 -0.61
N LEU A 71 -9.91 -14.73 -1.51
CA LEU A 71 -9.72 -14.36 -2.92
C LEU A 71 -10.73 -14.97 -3.90
N GLN A 72 -11.93 -15.38 -3.44
CA GLN A 72 -12.97 -15.92 -4.33
C GLN A 72 -13.34 -14.94 -5.47
N ARG A 73 -13.30 -13.64 -5.16
CA ARG A 73 -13.65 -12.54 -6.07
C ARG A 73 -12.72 -11.32 -5.91
N ARG A 74 -11.48 -11.56 -5.49
CA ARG A 74 -10.50 -10.51 -5.18
C ARG A 74 -9.12 -10.91 -5.68
N GLU A 75 -8.28 -9.93 -5.93
CA GLU A 75 -6.84 -10.08 -6.11
C GLU A 75 -6.09 -9.52 -4.89
N LEU A 76 -4.83 -9.87 -4.72
CA LEU A 76 -4.03 -9.51 -3.56
C LEU A 76 -2.61 -9.15 -3.98
N GLY A 77 -2.16 -7.96 -3.60
CA GLY A 77 -0.77 -7.55 -3.65
C GLY A 77 -0.18 -7.52 -2.25
N ILE A 78 1.03 -8.03 -2.09
CA ILE A 78 1.75 -8.09 -0.82
C ILE A 78 3.15 -7.54 -1.05
N ILE A 79 3.69 -6.80 -0.08
CA ILE A 79 5.11 -6.43 -0.01
C ILE A 79 5.60 -6.71 1.41
N ASN A 80 6.69 -7.46 1.53
CA ASN A 80 7.30 -7.73 2.83
C ASN A 80 8.21 -6.57 3.24
N ILE A 81 7.88 -5.90 4.34
CA ILE A 81 8.66 -4.78 4.88
C ILE A 81 9.54 -5.16 6.08
N GLY A 82 9.47 -6.42 6.54
CA GLY A 82 10.17 -6.94 7.71
C GLY A 82 11.34 -7.85 7.33
N GLY A 83 11.62 -8.84 8.18
CA GLY A 83 12.59 -9.90 7.90
C GLY A 83 12.08 -10.93 6.89
N ASP A 84 12.89 -11.96 6.62
CA ASP A 84 12.54 -12.97 5.62
C ASP A 84 11.38 -13.86 6.07
N GLY A 85 10.48 -14.15 5.14
CA GLY A 85 9.29 -14.95 5.43
C GLY A 85 8.92 -15.92 4.33
N ILE A 86 7.85 -16.65 4.60
CA ILE A 86 7.30 -17.67 3.73
C ILE A 86 5.82 -17.38 3.52
N ILE A 87 5.38 -17.44 2.26
CA ILE A 87 3.97 -17.42 1.90
C ILE A 87 3.64 -18.76 1.26
N THR A 88 2.65 -19.48 1.78
CA THR A 88 2.13 -20.69 1.17
C THR A 88 0.77 -20.39 0.54
N ILE A 89 0.60 -20.72 -0.75
CA ILE A 89 -0.62 -20.50 -1.53
C ILE A 89 -1.03 -21.83 -2.17
N ASP A 90 -2.19 -22.36 -1.77
CA ASP A 90 -2.74 -23.63 -2.27
C ASP A 90 -1.69 -24.77 -2.28
N GLY A 91 -0.86 -24.81 -1.23
CA GLY A 91 0.21 -25.79 -1.04
C GLY A 91 1.55 -25.46 -1.72
N ARG A 92 1.63 -24.43 -2.58
CA ARG A 92 2.91 -23.95 -3.13
C ARG A 92 3.57 -22.97 -2.15
N VAL A 93 4.83 -23.24 -1.83
CA VAL A 93 5.64 -22.46 -0.88
C VAL A 93 6.47 -21.43 -1.65
N TYR A 94 6.46 -20.18 -1.18
CA TYR A 94 7.26 -19.07 -1.70
C TYR A 94 8.08 -18.47 -0.57
N GLU A 95 9.39 -18.35 -0.77
CA GLU A 95 10.24 -17.58 0.14
C GLU A 95 10.18 -16.10 -0.25
N VAL A 96 9.46 -15.30 0.53
CA VAL A 96 9.24 -13.88 0.24
C VAL A 96 10.09 -13.09 1.22
N ASN A 97 11.30 -12.76 0.79
CA ASN A 97 12.31 -12.13 1.63
C ASN A 97 12.00 -10.64 1.84
N ALA A 98 12.81 -9.97 2.67
CA ALA A 98 12.69 -8.52 2.87
C ALA A 98 12.68 -7.78 1.52
N ARG A 99 11.70 -6.88 1.34
CA ARG A 99 11.46 -6.10 0.10
C ARG A 99 11.02 -6.91 -1.12
N ASP A 100 10.79 -8.20 -1.01
CA ASP A 100 10.06 -8.93 -2.06
C ASP A 100 8.57 -8.56 -2.02
N GLY A 101 7.92 -8.64 -3.18
CA GLY A 101 6.49 -8.53 -3.32
C GLY A 101 5.87 -9.82 -3.83
N MET A 102 4.55 -9.90 -3.81
CA MET A 102 3.79 -11.03 -4.30
C MET A 102 2.47 -10.51 -4.87
N TYR A 103 2.10 -10.98 -6.07
CA TYR A 103 0.74 -10.85 -6.58
C TYR A 103 0.05 -12.20 -6.54
N VAL A 104 -1.16 -12.25 -6.01
CA VAL A 104 -2.01 -13.45 -5.97
C VAL A 104 -3.31 -13.15 -6.68
N GLY A 105 -3.53 -13.90 -7.77
CA GLY A 105 -4.72 -13.75 -8.57
C GLY A 105 -5.97 -14.26 -7.88
N ARG A 106 -7.12 -13.85 -8.41
CA ARG A 106 -8.43 -14.37 -8.01
C ARG A 106 -8.46 -15.90 -8.06
N GLY A 107 -9.04 -16.50 -7.02
CA GLY A 107 -9.38 -17.92 -7.00
C GLY A 107 -8.51 -18.75 -6.04
N ALA A 108 -7.36 -18.23 -5.60
CA ALA A 108 -6.55 -18.87 -4.57
C ALA A 108 -7.31 -18.99 -3.25
N LYS A 109 -7.22 -20.15 -2.59
CA LYS A 109 -8.09 -20.50 -1.45
C LYS A 109 -7.34 -20.47 -0.13
N ASP A 110 -6.24 -21.21 -0.06
CA ASP A 110 -5.50 -21.47 1.16
C ASP A 110 -4.21 -20.65 1.16
N ILE A 111 -4.24 -19.50 1.81
CA ILE A 111 -3.11 -18.58 1.90
C ILE A 111 -2.66 -18.47 3.35
N SER A 112 -1.36 -18.62 3.59
CA SER A 112 -0.79 -18.48 4.92
C SER A 112 0.60 -17.85 4.93
N PHE A 113 0.95 -17.24 6.05
CA PHE A 113 2.17 -16.49 6.27
C PHE A 113 2.96 -17.05 7.44
N GLU A 114 4.28 -17.14 7.28
CA GLU A 114 5.24 -17.56 8.31
C GLU A 114 6.49 -16.68 8.23
N SER A 115 7.19 -16.52 9.35
CA SER A 115 8.52 -15.91 9.39
C SER A 115 9.59 -16.98 9.41
N LYS A 116 10.72 -16.74 8.73
CA LYS A 116 11.88 -17.65 8.83
C LYS A 116 12.61 -17.51 10.17
N ASP A 117 12.55 -16.33 10.78
CA ASP A 117 13.17 -16.03 12.07
C ASP A 117 12.20 -15.20 12.94
N ALA A 118 11.80 -15.75 14.10
CA ALA A 118 10.91 -15.07 15.03
C ALA A 118 11.53 -13.81 15.67
N SER A 119 12.86 -13.71 15.71
CA SER A 119 13.56 -12.53 16.24
C SER A 119 13.62 -11.37 15.25
N CYS A 120 13.40 -11.65 13.97
CA CYS A 120 13.31 -10.67 12.88
C CYS A 120 12.10 -11.05 11.99
N PRO A 121 10.86 -10.87 12.48
CA PRO A 121 9.69 -11.39 11.79
C PRO A 121 9.46 -10.66 10.46
N ALA A 122 8.95 -11.40 9.49
CA ALA A 122 8.37 -10.86 8.28
C ALA A 122 7.15 -9.99 8.62
N LYS A 123 6.98 -8.92 7.85
CA LYS A 123 5.87 -7.97 7.98
C LYS A 123 5.23 -7.81 6.62
N PHE A 124 4.23 -8.65 6.34
CA PHE A 124 3.58 -8.71 5.03
C PHE A 124 2.49 -7.65 4.94
N TYR A 125 2.81 -6.46 4.42
CA TYR A 125 1.80 -5.46 4.08
C TYR A 125 1.01 -5.90 2.85
N MET A 126 -0.31 -5.71 2.86
CA MET A 126 -1.18 -6.20 1.80
C MET A 126 -2.27 -5.20 1.39
N ASN A 127 -2.55 -5.16 0.09
CA ASN A 127 -3.73 -4.52 -0.47
C ASN A 127 -4.51 -5.50 -1.34
N SER A 128 -5.83 -5.53 -1.19
CA SER A 128 -6.72 -6.40 -1.95
C SER A 128 -7.88 -5.62 -2.55
N ALA A 129 -8.07 -5.77 -3.86
CA ALA A 129 -9.16 -5.16 -4.60
C ALA A 129 -10.07 -6.25 -5.19
N PRO A 130 -11.35 -5.94 -5.50
CA PRO A 130 -12.21 -6.83 -6.27
C PRO A 130 -11.56 -7.21 -7.61
N ALA A 131 -11.69 -8.47 -8.01
CA ALA A 131 -11.15 -8.96 -9.28
C ALA A 131 -12.21 -9.76 -10.02
N HIS A 132 -12.25 -9.59 -11.34
CA HIS A 132 -13.21 -10.26 -12.21
C HIS A 132 -12.55 -11.35 -13.07
N VAL A 133 -11.26 -11.20 -13.34
CA VAL A 133 -10.42 -12.15 -14.06
C VAL A 133 -9.39 -12.73 -13.08
N SER A 134 -8.96 -13.96 -13.34
CA SER A 134 -7.81 -14.57 -12.66
C SER A 134 -6.57 -14.30 -13.48
N TYR A 135 -5.61 -13.57 -12.92
CA TYR A 135 -4.25 -13.48 -13.45
C TYR A 135 -3.30 -14.41 -12.69
N PRO A 136 -2.14 -14.77 -13.27
CA PRO A 136 -1.20 -15.69 -12.62
C PRO A 136 -0.62 -15.14 -11.32
N THR A 137 -0.52 -15.98 -10.31
CA THR A 137 0.22 -15.68 -9.07
C THR A 137 1.72 -15.57 -9.37
N VAL A 138 2.36 -14.48 -8.95
CA VAL A 138 3.79 -14.21 -9.19
C VAL A 138 4.49 -13.65 -7.96
N HIS A 139 5.71 -14.14 -7.70
CA HIS A 139 6.66 -13.59 -6.74
C HIS A 139 7.46 -12.49 -7.42
N ILE A 140 7.44 -11.30 -6.85
CA ILE A 140 8.05 -10.09 -7.42
C ILE A 140 9.32 -9.80 -6.65
N LYS A 141 10.47 -9.79 -7.33
CA LYS A 141 11.76 -9.45 -6.74
C LYS A 141 12.31 -8.18 -7.37
N LEU A 142 13.07 -7.40 -6.59
CA LEU A 142 13.76 -6.23 -7.12
C LEU A 142 14.92 -6.62 -8.04
N GLU A 143 15.61 -7.71 -7.71
CA GLU A 143 16.80 -8.20 -8.41
C GLU A 143 16.78 -9.74 -8.46
N GLY A 144 17.62 -10.31 -9.32
CA GLY A 144 17.74 -11.75 -9.53
C GLY A 144 17.39 -12.17 -10.95
N GLU A 145 17.03 -13.43 -11.11
CA GLU A 145 16.69 -14.03 -12.40
C GLU A 145 15.19 -14.29 -12.49
N ALA A 146 14.59 -13.97 -13.63
CA ALA A 146 13.19 -14.28 -13.90
C ALA A 146 13.04 -15.78 -14.18
N GLU A 147 12.01 -16.39 -13.60
CA GLU A 147 11.68 -17.79 -13.79
C GLU A 147 10.15 -17.99 -13.68
N GLU A 148 9.67 -19.22 -13.81
CA GLU A 148 8.22 -19.48 -13.82
C GLU A 148 7.57 -19.09 -12.48
N GLY A 149 6.74 -18.04 -12.54
CA GLY A 149 6.09 -17.47 -11.36
C GLY A 149 6.97 -16.52 -10.56
N VAL A 150 8.12 -16.09 -11.10
CA VAL A 150 8.97 -15.04 -10.54
C VAL A 150 9.17 -13.91 -11.55
N VAL A 151 8.81 -12.69 -11.16
CA VAL A 151 8.98 -11.47 -11.94
C VAL A 151 10.05 -10.61 -11.29
N ILE A 152 11.02 -10.16 -12.08
CA ILE A 152 11.99 -9.15 -11.65
C ILE A 152 11.45 -7.78 -12.04
N VAL A 153 11.45 -6.83 -11.11
CA VAL A 153 11.04 -5.45 -11.40
C VAL A 153 11.93 -4.91 -12.52
N LYS A 154 11.29 -4.46 -13.59
CA LYS A 154 11.98 -3.98 -14.79
C LYS A 154 12.69 -2.65 -14.52
N ASP A 155 13.76 -2.38 -15.25
CA ASP A 155 14.55 -1.17 -15.04
C ASP A 155 13.73 0.11 -15.29
N GLU A 156 12.82 0.13 -16.27
CA GLU A 156 11.91 1.26 -16.49
C GLU A 156 10.92 1.52 -15.32
N ASN A 157 10.77 0.54 -14.44
CA ASN A 157 9.93 0.59 -13.24
C ASN A 157 10.73 0.84 -11.96
N LYS A 158 12.06 1.03 -12.07
CA LYS A 158 12.97 1.50 -11.01
C LYS A 158 13.38 2.93 -11.34
N VAL A 159 12.65 3.90 -10.78
CA VAL A 159 12.78 5.30 -11.18
C VAL A 159 13.38 6.12 -10.04
N GLU A 160 14.55 6.72 -10.28
CA GLU A 160 15.14 7.71 -9.39
C GLU A 160 14.77 9.12 -9.88
N LEU A 161 14.19 9.93 -8.99
CA LEU A 161 13.67 11.26 -9.32
C LEU A 161 13.89 12.24 -8.18
N GLY A 162 13.74 13.53 -8.50
CA GLY A 162 13.84 14.61 -7.54
C GLY A 162 15.27 15.05 -7.25
N THR A 163 15.40 16.02 -6.36
CA THR A 163 16.69 16.60 -5.96
C THR A 163 16.72 16.84 -4.46
N LEU A 164 17.91 17.00 -3.90
CA LEU A 164 18.06 17.35 -2.48
C LEU A 164 17.56 18.78 -2.23
N GLU A 165 17.80 19.68 -3.18
CA GLU A 165 17.38 21.08 -3.14
C GLU A 165 15.85 21.23 -3.06
N ASP A 166 15.12 20.39 -3.78
CA ASP A 166 13.65 20.32 -3.71
C ASP A 166 13.16 19.45 -2.53
N SER A 167 14.08 18.88 -1.76
CA SER A 167 13.81 17.98 -0.63
C SER A 167 12.95 16.78 -1.02
N ASN A 168 13.08 16.26 -2.24
CA ASN A 168 12.26 15.17 -2.77
C ASN A 168 13.06 14.09 -3.53
N HIS A 169 14.37 14.01 -3.34
CA HIS A 169 15.21 12.97 -3.95
C HIS A 169 14.81 11.58 -3.45
N ARG A 170 14.41 10.70 -4.37
CA ARG A 170 13.78 9.40 -4.05
C ARG A 170 13.97 8.36 -5.12
N ILE A 171 13.87 7.10 -4.70
CA ILE A 171 13.87 5.91 -5.57
C ILE A 171 12.51 5.25 -5.49
N ILE A 172 11.87 5.04 -6.64
CA ILE A 172 10.56 4.41 -6.78
C ILE A 172 10.75 3.04 -7.42
N ASN A 173 10.27 1.99 -6.76
CA ASN A 173 10.18 0.65 -7.31
C ASN A 173 8.71 0.29 -7.50
N LYS A 174 8.28 0.10 -8.74
CA LYS A 174 6.90 -0.26 -9.06
C LYS A 174 6.77 -1.78 -9.10
N TYR A 175 5.99 -2.37 -8.19
CA TYR A 175 5.88 -3.82 -8.04
C TYR A 175 4.78 -4.39 -8.92
N ILE A 176 3.56 -3.85 -8.79
CA ILE A 176 2.38 -4.28 -9.54
C ILE A 176 1.95 -3.10 -10.41
N VAL A 177 2.26 -3.18 -11.70
CA VAL A 177 1.89 -2.18 -12.71
C VAL A 177 1.69 -2.83 -14.06
N THR A 178 0.83 -2.24 -14.89
CA THR A 178 0.57 -2.66 -16.26
C THR A 178 1.88 -2.81 -17.04
N GLY A 179 2.02 -3.92 -17.77
CA GLY A 179 3.24 -4.24 -18.52
C GLY A 179 4.33 -4.91 -17.70
N GLN A 180 4.18 -5.10 -16.38
CA GLN A 180 5.07 -5.90 -15.54
C GLN A 180 4.32 -7.06 -14.86
N VAL A 181 3.27 -6.73 -14.10
CA VAL A 181 2.39 -7.71 -13.46
C VAL A 181 0.96 -7.37 -13.84
N GLU A 182 0.33 -8.28 -14.58
CA GLU A 182 -1.07 -8.13 -14.97
C GLU A 182 -1.97 -8.31 -13.75
N SER A 183 -2.92 -7.39 -13.60
CA SER A 183 -3.87 -7.30 -12.50
C SER A 183 -5.20 -6.76 -13.02
N CYS A 184 -6.29 -6.93 -12.29
CA CYS A 184 -7.59 -6.36 -12.70
C CYS A 184 -7.61 -4.84 -12.52
N GLN A 185 -7.16 -4.36 -11.37
CA GLN A 185 -7.16 -2.94 -11.03
C GLN A 185 -6.07 -2.56 -10.04
N LEU A 186 -5.59 -3.51 -9.24
CA LEU A 186 -4.62 -3.24 -8.19
C LEU A 186 -3.26 -2.85 -8.77
N ALA A 187 -2.74 -1.72 -8.31
CA ALA A 187 -1.38 -1.27 -8.57
C ALA A 187 -0.67 -1.02 -7.24
N MET A 188 0.63 -1.32 -7.18
CA MET A 188 1.42 -1.11 -5.96
C MET A 188 2.88 -0.77 -6.27
N GLY A 189 3.47 0.06 -5.43
CA GLY A 189 4.90 0.31 -5.45
C GLY A 189 5.44 0.79 -4.11
N LEU A 190 6.76 0.77 -4.00
CA LEU A 190 7.52 1.21 -2.83
C LEU A 190 8.41 2.36 -3.23
N THR A 191 8.40 3.43 -2.45
CA THR A 191 9.25 4.59 -2.66
C THR A 191 10.08 4.86 -1.42
N LYS A 192 11.39 5.02 -1.60
CA LYS A 192 12.34 5.37 -0.55
C LYS A 192 12.84 6.79 -0.76
N LEU A 193 12.65 7.65 0.24
CA LEU A 193 13.24 8.98 0.25
C LEU A 193 14.70 8.86 0.67
N LEU A 194 15.58 9.60 -0.01
CA LEU A 194 17.00 9.63 0.33
C LEU A 194 17.27 10.67 1.44
N PRO A 195 18.35 10.50 2.22
CA PRO A 195 18.65 11.38 3.35
C PRO A 195 18.61 12.87 2.97
N GLY A 196 17.94 13.67 3.80
CA GLY A 196 17.71 15.10 3.55
C GLY A 196 16.47 15.42 2.71
N SER A 197 15.83 14.41 2.12
CA SER A 197 14.54 14.58 1.42
C SER A 197 13.37 14.15 2.30
N VAL A 198 12.30 14.94 2.26
CA VAL A 198 11.13 14.77 3.13
C VAL A 198 9.80 14.80 2.38
N TRP A 199 9.78 15.25 1.12
CA TRP A 199 8.55 15.34 0.33
C TRP A 199 8.36 14.13 -0.57
N ASN A 200 7.18 13.50 -0.46
CA ASN A 200 6.62 12.66 -1.52
C ASN A 200 5.55 13.43 -2.31
N THR A 201 5.24 12.98 -3.52
CA THR A 201 4.13 13.47 -4.36
C THR A 201 3.96 14.99 -4.36
N MET A 202 5.06 15.69 -4.67
CA MET A 202 5.11 17.15 -4.79
C MET A 202 5.76 17.52 -6.14
N PRO A 203 5.05 18.21 -7.06
CA PRO A 203 3.67 18.72 -6.95
C PRO A 203 2.62 17.63 -6.74
N SER A 204 1.54 17.99 -6.03
CA SER A 204 0.43 17.10 -5.74
C SER A 204 -0.51 16.94 -6.93
N HIS A 205 -1.37 15.92 -6.88
CA HIS A 205 -2.39 15.67 -7.89
C HIS A 205 -3.63 15.02 -7.25
N THR A 206 -4.72 14.97 -8.00
CA THR A 206 -5.91 14.14 -7.72
C THR A 206 -6.18 13.21 -8.90
N HIS A 207 -7.02 12.20 -8.69
CA HIS A 207 -7.51 11.34 -9.78
C HIS A 207 -8.91 10.80 -9.46
N ASP A 208 -9.93 11.36 -10.09
CA ASP A 208 -11.33 11.01 -9.80
C ASP A 208 -11.70 9.54 -10.06
N ARG A 209 -10.95 8.86 -10.93
CA ARG A 209 -11.22 7.47 -11.37
C ARG A 209 -10.50 6.41 -10.53
N ARG A 210 -9.68 6.81 -9.56
CA ARG A 210 -8.86 5.90 -8.74
C ARG A 210 -8.79 6.39 -7.29
N MET A 211 -8.40 5.53 -6.38
CA MET A 211 -8.12 5.86 -4.98
C MET A 211 -6.76 5.27 -4.60
N GLU A 212 -6.12 5.84 -3.58
CA GLU A 212 -4.83 5.33 -3.08
C GLU A 212 -4.86 5.07 -1.57
N VAL A 213 -3.96 4.18 -1.12
CA VAL A 213 -3.62 3.95 0.28
C VAL A 213 -2.12 4.00 0.43
N TYR A 214 -1.65 4.79 1.40
CA TYR A 214 -0.23 4.98 1.69
C TYR A 214 0.11 4.30 3.00
N LEU A 215 1.18 3.51 3.04
CA LEU A 215 1.81 3.01 4.26
C LEU A 215 3.16 3.69 4.43
N TYR A 216 3.40 4.34 5.57
CA TYR A 216 4.70 4.93 5.92
C TYR A 216 5.48 4.01 6.87
N PHE A 217 6.78 3.79 6.63
CA PHE A 217 7.63 2.93 7.46
C PHE A 217 9.13 3.27 7.26
N ASP A 218 10.03 2.50 7.89
CA ASP A 218 11.47 2.81 8.02
C ASP A 218 11.70 4.21 8.62
N MET A 219 10.94 4.54 9.66
CA MET A 219 11.00 5.81 10.36
C MET A 219 11.55 5.60 11.78
N ASP A 220 12.38 6.52 12.26
CA ASP A 220 12.80 6.53 13.66
C ASP A 220 11.59 6.83 14.58
N ASP A 221 11.61 6.35 15.82
CA ASP A 221 10.50 6.47 16.78
C ASP A 221 9.99 7.91 17.02
N ASP A 222 10.89 8.91 17.00
CA ASP A 222 10.56 10.33 17.18
C ASP A 222 10.28 11.06 15.85
N SER A 223 10.23 10.31 14.74
CA SER A 223 9.91 10.86 13.42
C SER A 223 8.42 10.78 13.13
N PHE A 224 7.95 11.68 12.27
CA PHE A 224 6.58 11.71 11.81
C PHE A 224 6.51 12.14 10.35
N VAL A 225 5.39 11.85 9.70
CA VAL A 225 5.01 12.42 8.41
C VAL A 225 3.74 13.22 8.58
N MET A 226 3.72 14.46 8.11
CA MET A 226 2.48 15.19 7.85
C MET A 226 1.95 14.72 6.50
N HIS A 227 0.97 13.80 6.52
CA HIS A 227 0.26 13.39 5.32
C HIS A 227 -0.83 14.41 5.01
N TYR A 228 -0.64 15.17 3.94
CA TYR A 228 -1.59 16.10 3.37
C TYR A 228 -2.62 15.37 2.54
N MET A 229 -3.89 15.68 2.84
CA MET A 229 -5.08 15.19 2.18
C MET A 229 -6.08 16.34 2.00
N GLY A 230 -7.25 16.09 1.44
CA GLY A 230 -8.26 17.12 1.17
C GLY A 230 -8.37 17.48 -0.30
N GLU A 231 -9.42 18.23 -0.65
CA GLU A 231 -9.45 18.92 -1.95
C GLU A 231 -8.30 19.93 -2.00
N PRO A 232 -7.74 20.25 -3.20
CA PRO A 232 -6.57 21.12 -3.32
C PRO A 232 -6.72 22.51 -2.65
N GLN A 233 -7.95 23.01 -2.55
CA GLN A 233 -8.28 24.33 -1.99
C GLN A 233 -8.75 24.27 -0.54
N GLU A 234 -8.73 23.10 0.09
CA GLU A 234 -9.23 22.85 1.44
C GLU A 234 -8.41 21.71 2.09
N THR A 235 -7.08 21.83 2.04
CA THR A 235 -6.22 20.74 2.50
C THR A 235 -6.31 20.55 4.01
N ARG A 236 -6.07 19.33 4.45
CA ARG A 236 -5.94 18.89 5.84
C ARG A 236 -4.68 18.06 5.95
N HIS A 237 -4.28 17.75 7.17
CA HIS A 237 -3.20 16.82 7.39
C HIS A 237 -3.54 15.82 8.49
N ILE A 238 -2.86 14.69 8.43
CA ILE A 238 -2.79 13.69 9.50
C ILE A 238 -1.31 13.52 9.84
N ILE A 239 -0.97 13.67 11.13
CA ILE A 239 0.35 13.28 11.63
C ILE A 239 0.38 11.76 11.73
N MET A 240 1.34 11.17 11.03
CA MET A 240 1.55 9.74 10.92
C MET A 240 2.91 9.33 11.49
N HIS A 241 2.97 8.15 12.08
CA HIS A 241 4.18 7.53 12.62
C HIS A 241 4.57 6.27 11.86
N ASN A 242 5.67 5.65 12.28
CA ASN A 242 6.17 4.42 11.67
C ASN A 242 5.10 3.33 11.62
N GLU A 243 4.98 2.66 10.47
CA GLU A 243 4.09 1.52 10.24
C GLU A 243 2.58 1.86 10.32
N GLU A 244 2.22 3.13 10.11
CA GLU A 244 0.84 3.58 9.95
C GLU A 244 0.46 3.76 8.48
N ALA A 245 -0.81 3.49 8.15
CA ALA A 245 -1.35 3.65 6.80
C ALA A 245 -2.49 4.69 6.74
N VAL A 246 -2.75 5.26 5.58
CA VAL A 246 -3.79 6.27 5.36
C VAL A 246 -4.52 6.05 4.06
N ILE A 247 -5.86 6.12 4.13
CA ILE A 247 -6.75 6.00 2.98
C ILE A 247 -6.92 7.38 2.34
N SER A 248 -6.62 7.49 1.04
CA SER A 248 -6.86 8.69 0.24
C SER A 248 -8.04 8.49 -0.71
N PRO A 249 -9.19 9.16 -0.47
CA PRO A 249 -10.30 9.20 -1.43
C PRO A 249 -9.89 9.82 -2.78
N SER A 250 -10.62 9.50 -3.85
CA SER A 250 -10.33 9.97 -5.22
C SER A 250 -10.28 11.50 -5.38
N TRP A 251 -11.13 12.21 -4.64
CA TRP A 251 -11.21 13.68 -4.63
C TRP A 251 -10.07 14.35 -3.84
N SER A 252 -9.27 13.56 -3.10
CA SER A 252 -8.24 14.04 -2.18
C SER A 252 -6.86 14.01 -2.84
N ILE A 253 -6.06 15.03 -2.55
CA ILE A 253 -4.61 14.91 -2.73
C ILE A 253 -4.03 13.86 -1.78
N HIS A 254 -2.80 13.43 -2.06
CA HIS A 254 -2.03 12.54 -1.18
C HIS A 254 -0.55 12.92 -1.31
N SER A 255 -0.08 13.76 -0.38
CA SER A 255 1.34 14.15 -0.30
C SER A 255 1.80 14.09 1.14
N GLY A 256 3.08 13.87 1.38
CA GLY A 256 3.65 13.66 2.70
C GLY A 256 4.92 14.47 2.87
N CYS A 257 5.03 15.17 4.00
CA CYS A 257 6.25 15.83 4.44
C CYS A 257 6.74 15.21 5.76
N GLY A 258 7.88 14.53 5.72
CA GLY A 258 8.50 13.92 6.88
C GLY A 258 9.28 14.91 7.74
N SER A 259 9.44 14.61 9.04
CA SER A 259 10.46 15.26 9.87
C SER A 259 11.88 14.77 9.54
N LYS A 260 11.98 13.60 8.89
CA LYS A 260 13.19 12.98 8.32
C LYS A 260 12.82 12.21 7.03
N ALA A 261 13.82 11.64 6.37
CA ALA A 261 13.59 10.68 5.28
C ALA A 261 12.88 9.43 5.81
N TYR A 262 12.03 8.84 4.96
CA TYR A 262 11.21 7.66 5.26
C TYR A 262 11.03 6.81 3.99
N THR A 263 10.48 5.61 4.16
CA THR A 263 10.02 4.78 3.05
C THR A 263 8.49 4.72 3.10
N PHE A 264 7.84 4.60 1.94
CA PHE A 264 6.40 4.34 1.90
C PHE A 264 6.02 3.37 0.79
N ILE A 265 4.92 2.64 0.99
CA ILE A 265 4.24 1.89 -0.06
C ILE A 265 2.98 2.65 -0.45
N TRP A 266 2.74 2.77 -1.74
CA TRP A 266 1.47 3.22 -2.29
C TRP A 266 0.76 2.02 -2.91
N GLY A 267 -0.53 1.89 -2.65
CA GLY A 267 -1.43 0.96 -3.32
C GLY A 267 -2.60 1.72 -3.92
N MET A 268 -2.96 1.39 -5.15
CA MET A 268 -3.97 2.09 -5.93
C MET A 268 -4.94 1.09 -6.56
N CYS A 269 -6.21 1.44 -6.63
CA CYS A 269 -7.20 0.74 -7.46
C CYS A 269 -8.27 1.71 -7.95
N GLY A 270 -9.10 1.28 -8.90
CA GLY A 270 -10.15 2.10 -9.49
C GLY A 270 -10.58 1.60 -10.86
N GLU A 271 -11.18 2.51 -11.64
CA GLU A 271 -11.75 2.19 -12.95
C GLU A 271 -10.70 1.89 -14.03
N ASN A 272 -9.51 2.50 -13.92
CA ASN A 272 -8.42 2.32 -14.87
C ASN A 272 -7.06 2.21 -14.16
N GLN A 273 -6.03 1.85 -14.93
CA GLN A 273 -4.63 1.80 -14.48
C GLN A 273 -3.75 2.77 -15.30
N ASP A 274 -4.36 3.79 -15.91
CA ASP A 274 -3.61 4.81 -16.65
C ASP A 274 -3.00 5.82 -15.67
N TYR A 275 -1.68 5.75 -15.49
CA TYR A 275 -0.95 6.67 -14.64
C TYR A 275 -0.93 8.11 -15.17
N GLY A 276 -1.12 8.34 -16.48
CA GLY A 276 -1.19 9.69 -17.03
C GLY A 276 -2.51 10.40 -16.73
N ASP A 277 -3.53 9.63 -16.33
CA ASP A 277 -4.88 10.10 -16.11
C ASP A 277 -5.04 10.73 -14.70
N MET A 278 -4.42 11.88 -14.49
CA MET A 278 -4.42 12.62 -13.22
C MET A 278 -4.54 14.14 -13.45
N ASP A 279 -5.07 14.84 -12.45
CA ASP A 279 -5.13 16.30 -12.43
C ASP A 279 -3.95 16.85 -11.61
N THR A 280 -2.90 17.32 -12.30
CA THR A 280 -1.75 17.92 -11.64
C THR A 280 -2.11 19.29 -11.06
N ILE A 281 -1.65 19.55 -9.83
CA ILE A 281 -1.92 20.81 -9.11
C ILE A 281 -0.62 21.56 -8.95
N ALA A 282 -0.57 22.82 -9.39
CA ALA A 282 0.60 23.65 -9.13
C ALA A 282 0.66 24.01 -7.64
N ASN A 283 1.85 23.98 -7.04
CA ASN A 283 2.03 24.24 -5.61
C ASN A 283 1.44 25.58 -5.15
N LYS A 284 1.47 26.61 -6.01
CA LYS A 284 0.91 27.95 -5.73
C LYS A 284 -0.62 27.96 -5.59
N ASP A 285 -1.29 26.90 -6.06
CA ASP A 285 -2.74 26.77 -6.06
C ASP A 285 -3.25 25.92 -4.88
N LEU A 286 -2.36 25.37 -4.03
CA LEU A 286 -2.75 24.67 -2.80
C LEU A 286 -3.18 25.64 -1.68
N ARG A 287 -4.13 25.24 -0.83
CA ARG A 287 -4.58 26.02 0.36
C ARG A 287 -4.70 25.18 1.63
#